data_AF-A0A970TEK2-F1
#
_entry.id   AF-A0A970TEK2-F1
#
_cell.length_a   1.000
_cell.length_b   1.000
_cell.length_c   1.000
_cell.angle_alpha   90.00
_cell.angle_beta   90.00
_cell.angle_gamma   90.00
#
_symmetry.space_group_name_H-M   'P 1'
#
loop_
_entity.id
_entity.type
_entity.pdbx_description
1 polymer ?
#
loop_
_entity_poly.entity_id
_entity_poly.type
_entity_poly.pdbx_seq_one_letter_code
_entity_poly.pdbx_strand_id
1 'polypeptide(L)'
;DPGCPYCKEWVESLRIINPTTSPIVITIGTTLIDNNVWLLATYMDGHTEEVTNGYIDNLDIHYLGTKPITIGYKGASVTVLVTTVCATMVCDICGYEYSLYPDGTNPGCPRCLQKIPVFTGNIMIYERKNHTEEVLDMLYRKKKYIFNIDDEFSVEVSNKSSTIARKVLSKIYPSISDKWINIEKRERVMSK
;
A
#
# COMPACT_ATOMS: atom_id res chain seq x y z
N ASP A 1 -55.61 -22.42 40.27
CA ASP A 1 -55.66 -22.07 38.84
C ASP A 1 -54.43 -22.68 38.18
N PRO A 2 -54.57 -23.67 37.27
CA PRO A 2 -53.44 -24.31 36.62
C PRO A 2 -52.70 -23.43 35.60
N GLY A 3 -53.14 -22.18 35.38
CA GLY A 3 -52.50 -21.26 34.43
C GLY A 3 -52.81 -21.60 32.97
N CYS A 4 -52.72 -20.61 32.08
CA CYS A 4 -52.97 -20.82 30.65
C CYS A 4 -51.83 -21.67 30.04
N PRO A 5 -52.12 -22.86 29.49
CA PRO A 5 -51.07 -23.78 29.00
C PRO A 5 -50.34 -23.27 27.76
N TYR A 6 -50.86 -22.25 27.09
CA TYR A 6 -50.29 -21.68 25.86
C TYR A 6 -49.40 -20.47 26.14
N CYS A 7 -49.57 -19.78 27.27
CA CYS A 7 -48.83 -18.53 27.53
C CYS A 7 -47.31 -18.75 27.63
N LYS A 8 -46.89 -19.95 28.04
CA LYS A 8 -45.47 -20.35 28.10
C LYS A 8 -44.85 -20.71 26.74
N GLU A 9 -45.67 -20.99 25.72
CA GLU A 9 -45.18 -21.42 24.40
C GLU A 9 -45.20 -20.30 23.36
N TRP A 10 -46.05 -19.28 23.58
CA TRP A 10 -46.28 -18.19 22.64
C TRP A 10 -45.48 -16.95 23.01
N VAL A 11 -44.70 -16.46 22.04
CA VAL A 11 -43.88 -15.26 22.19
C VAL A 11 -44.76 -14.02 22.02
N GLU A 12 -44.74 -13.13 23.01
CA GLU A 12 -45.39 -11.82 23.00
C GLU A 12 -44.57 -10.78 22.24
N SER A 13 -43.26 -10.74 22.47
CA SER A 13 -42.36 -9.78 21.81
C SER A 13 -40.96 -10.32 21.58
N LEU A 14 -40.31 -9.78 20.54
CA LEU A 14 -38.91 -10.04 20.21
C LEU A 14 -38.15 -8.72 20.21
N ARG A 15 -36.94 -8.74 20.75
CA ARG A 15 -35.97 -7.65 20.63
C ARG A 15 -34.58 -8.18 20.40
N ILE A 16 -33.77 -7.43 19.67
CA ILE A 16 -32.33 -7.70 19.53
C ILE A 16 -31.65 -7.31 20.84
N ILE A 17 -30.79 -8.19 21.36
CA ILE A 17 -29.96 -7.92 22.54
C ILE A 17 -28.47 -7.90 22.22
N ASN A 18 -28.06 -8.52 21.11
CA ASN A 18 -26.70 -8.42 20.60
C ASN A 18 -26.72 -8.44 19.06
N PRO A 19 -25.93 -7.58 18.38
CA PRO A 19 -25.32 -6.37 18.94
C PRO A 19 -26.40 -5.33 19.30
N THR A 20 -26.07 -4.39 20.19
CA THR A 20 -27.00 -3.32 20.62
C THR A 20 -27.03 -2.11 19.68
N THR A 21 -26.25 -2.14 18.60
CA THR A 21 -26.11 -1.06 17.63
C THR A 21 -27.13 -1.18 16.49
N SER A 22 -27.56 -0.04 15.96
CA SER A 22 -28.35 0.06 14.73
C SER A 22 -27.66 1.04 13.78
N PRO A 23 -27.34 0.65 12.53
CA PRO A 23 -27.54 -0.69 11.96
C PRO A 23 -26.65 -1.76 12.60
N ILE A 24 -27.08 -3.01 12.52
CA ILE A 24 -26.25 -4.19 12.81
C ILE A 24 -25.25 -4.32 11.66
N VAL A 25 -23.95 -4.44 11.95
CA VAL A 25 -22.92 -4.60 10.92
C VAL A 25 -22.53 -6.07 10.84
N ILE A 26 -22.61 -6.64 9.63
CA ILE A 26 -22.25 -8.04 9.37
C ILE A 26 -21.32 -8.15 8.17
N THR A 27 -20.62 -9.27 8.06
CA THR A 27 -19.76 -9.57 6.91
C THR A 27 -20.57 -10.21 5.77
N ILE A 28 -20.30 -9.83 4.52
CA ILE A 28 -20.94 -10.45 3.35
C ILE A 28 -20.73 -11.97 3.31
N GLY A 29 -21.75 -12.71 2.87
CA GLY A 29 -21.74 -14.17 2.79
C GLY A 29 -21.98 -14.87 4.13
N THR A 30 -22.21 -14.15 5.22
CA THR A 30 -22.45 -14.72 6.56
C THR A 30 -23.88 -14.47 7.04
N THR A 31 -24.40 -15.35 7.89
CA THR A 31 -25.74 -15.25 8.47
C THR A 31 -25.77 -14.33 9.70
N LEU A 32 -26.96 -13.96 10.17
CA LEU A 32 -27.11 -13.25 11.45
C LEU A 32 -26.52 -14.06 12.63
N ILE A 33 -26.64 -15.38 12.60
CA ILE A 33 -26.09 -16.29 13.62
C ILE A 33 -24.56 -16.25 13.61
N ASP A 34 -23.92 -16.29 12.45
CA ASP A 34 -22.45 -16.21 12.31
C ASP A 34 -21.87 -14.89 12.88
N ASN A 35 -22.70 -13.83 12.91
CA ASN A 35 -22.33 -12.52 13.46
C ASN A 35 -22.83 -12.32 14.90
N ASN A 36 -23.20 -13.40 15.59
CA ASN A 36 -23.67 -13.39 16.98
C ASN A 36 -24.90 -12.50 17.21
N VAL A 37 -25.82 -12.43 16.25
CA VAL A 37 -27.09 -11.73 16.46
C VAL A 37 -27.98 -12.55 17.39
N TRP A 38 -28.26 -12.02 18.57
CA TRP A 38 -29.05 -12.69 19.60
C TRP A 38 -30.32 -11.90 19.89
N LEU A 39 -31.40 -12.63 20.13
CA LEU A 39 -32.71 -12.06 20.47
C LEU A 39 -33.04 -12.35 21.93
N LEU A 40 -33.89 -11.52 22.51
CA LEU A 40 -34.65 -11.86 23.70
C LEU A 40 -36.11 -12.03 23.29
N ALA A 41 -36.64 -13.22 23.52
CA ALA A 41 -38.06 -13.51 23.42
C ALA A 41 -38.72 -13.31 24.77
N THR A 42 -39.76 -12.49 24.83
CA THR A 42 -40.65 -12.40 26.01
C THR A 42 -41.90 -13.18 25.69
N TYR A 43 -42.23 -14.16 26.53
CA TYR A 43 -43.42 -15.00 26.38
C TYR A 43 -44.63 -14.36 27.06
N MET A 44 -45.83 -14.81 26.68
CA MET A 44 -47.11 -14.25 27.17
C MET A 44 -47.35 -14.47 28.68
N ASP A 45 -46.62 -15.38 29.33
CA ASP A 45 -46.62 -15.56 30.79
C ASP A 45 -45.56 -14.68 31.51
N GLY A 46 -44.82 -13.86 30.76
CA GLY A 46 -43.85 -12.89 31.24
C GLY A 46 -42.41 -13.40 31.39
N HIS A 47 -42.15 -14.70 31.19
CA HIS A 47 -40.76 -15.18 31.21
C HIS A 47 -40.01 -14.78 29.94
N THR A 48 -38.68 -14.77 30.00
CA THR A 48 -37.84 -14.42 28.86
C THR A 48 -36.84 -15.53 28.54
N GLU A 49 -36.53 -15.69 27.26
CA GLU A 49 -35.52 -16.62 26.76
C GLU A 49 -34.56 -15.90 25.81
N GLU A 50 -33.26 -16.15 25.97
CA GLU A 50 -32.25 -15.74 25.00
C GLU A 50 -32.24 -16.70 23.82
N VAL A 51 -32.43 -16.17 22.62
CA VAL A 51 -32.49 -16.94 21.38
C VAL A 51 -31.24 -16.64 20.57
N THR A 52 -30.32 -17.62 20.54
CA THR A 52 -29.05 -17.55 19.80
C THR A 52 -29.10 -18.31 18.47
N ASN A 53 -30.11 -19.15 18.26
CA ASN A 53 -30.35 -19.94 17.05
C ASN A 53 -31.85 -20.26 16.90
N GLY A 54 -32.27 -20.76 15.73
CA GLY A 54 -33.64 -21.24 15.47
C GLY A 54 -34.64 -20.16 15.05
N TYR A 55 -34.23 -18.89 15.04
CA TYR A 55 -34.96 -17.85 14.34
C TYR A 55 -34.70 -17.93 12.83
N ILE A 56 -35.61 -17.36 12.04
CA ILE A 56 -35.50 -17.23 10.59
C ILE A 56 -35.50 -15.75 10.21
N ASP A 57 -34.93 -15.42 9.07
CA ASP A 57 -34.88 -14.03 8.59
C ASP A 57 -34.91 -13.97 7.05
N ASN A 58 -35.04 -12.76 6.53
CA ASN A 58 -35.03 -12.49 5.09
C ASN A 58 -33.73 -11.83 4.60
N LEU A 59 -32.61 -12.03 5.30
CA LEU A 59 -31.31 -11.50 4.90
C LEU A 59 -30.86 -12.08 3.57
N ASP A 60 -30.57 -11.21 2.61
CA ASP A 60 -29.80 -11.56 1.43
C ASP A 60 -28.31 -11.46 1.75
N ILE A 61 -27.67 -12.61 2.02
CA ILE A 61 -26.25 -12.67 2.41
C ILE A 61 -25.30 -12.22 1.29
N HIS A 62 -25.77 -12.07 0.05
CA HIS A 62 -24.96 -11.62 -1.09
C HIS A 62 -25.13 -10.13 -1.39
N TYR A 63 -26.05 -9.45 -0.70
CA TYR A 63 -26.25 -8.02 -0.87
C TYR A 63 -25.24 -7.22 -0.05
N LEU A 64 -24.49 -6.34 -0.72
CA LEU A 64 -23.60 -5.38 -0.07
C LEU A 64 -24.33 -4.05 0.17
N GLY A 65 -24.32 -3.57 1.42
CA GLY A 65 -24.97 -2.32 1.83
C GLY A 65 -26.03 -2.51 2.91
N THR A 66 -26.84 -1.47 3.14
CA THR A 66 -27.83 -1.45 4.23
C THR A 66 -29.23 -1.79 3.76
N LYS A 67 -29.92 -2.71 4.45
CA LYS A 67 -31.33 -3.06 4.22
C LYS A 67 -32.10 -3.33 5.52
N PRO A 68 -33.43 -3.12 5.53
CA PRO A 68 -34.29 -3.62 6.60
C PRO A 68 -34.45 -5.13 6.49
N ILE A 69 -34.14 -5.84 7.58
CA ILE A 69 -34.25 -7.29 7.73
C ILE A 69 -35.31 -7.59 8.78
N THR A 70 -36.23 -8.49 8.47
CA THR A 70 -37.26 -8.98 9.38
C THR A 70 -36.85 -10.35 9.89
N ILE A 71 -36.74 -10.47 11.21
CA ILE A 71 -36.36 -11.68 11.93
C ILE A 71 -37.62 -12.22 12.61
N GLY A 72 -37.90 -13.50 12.43
CA GLY A 72 -39.05 -14.20 13.00
C GLY A 72 -38.65 -15.34 13.93
N TYR A 73 -39.35 -15.46 15.05
CA TYR A 73 -39.20 -16.58 16.00
C TYR A 73 -40.54 -16.89 16.69
N LYS A 74 -40.96 -18.16 16.64
CA LYS A 74 -42.21 -18.67 17.25
C LYS A 74 -43.45 -17.77 17.02
N GLY A 75 -43.60 -17.21 15.82
CA GLY A 75 -44.76 -16.40 15.42
C GLY A 75 -44.66 -14.91 15.71
N ALA A 76 -43.66 -14.46 16.48
CA ALA A 76 -43.33 -13.05 16.63
C ALA A 76 -42.27 -12.62 15.62
N SER A 77 -42.19 -11.32 15.31
CA SER A 77 -41.18 -10.77 14.41
C SER A 77 -40.66 -9.40 14.85
N VAL A 78 -39.41 -9.10 14.51
CA VAL A 78 -38.79 -7.77 14.69
C VAL A 78 -38.07 -7.37 13.41
N THR A 79 -38.11 -6.08 13.06
CA THR A 79 -37.41 -5.54 11.89
C THR A 79 -36.27 -4.63 12.33
N VAL A 80 -35.08 -4.82 11.75
CA VAL A 80 -33.87 -4.05 12.05
C VAL A 80 -33.11 -3.68 10.78
N LEU A 81 -32.32 -2.61 10.84
CA LEU A 81 -31.40 -2.28 9.76
C LEU A 81 -30.12 -3.11 9.90
N VAL A 82 -29.74 -3.77 8.82
CA VAL A 82 -28.48 -4.54 8.72
C VAL A 82 -27.64 -3.93 7.61
N THR A 83 -26.37 -3.67 7.89
CA THR A 83 -25.36 -3.22 6.94
C THR A 83 -24.37 -4.35 6.70
N THR A 84 -24.35 -4.86 5.48
CA THR A 84 -23.38 -5.86 5.05
C THR A 84 -22.12 -5.15 4.53
N VAL A 85 -20.95 -5.53 5.05
CA VAL A 85 -19.63 -5.02 4.64
C VAL A 85 -18.73 -6.14 4.12
N CYS A 86 -17.72 -5.81 3.33
CA CYS A 86 -16.69 -6.77 2.96
C CYS A 86 -15.84 -7.16 4.17
N ALA A 87 -15.34 -8.40 4.17
CA ALA A 87 -14.32 -8.83 5.13
C ALA A 87 -13.07 -7.94 5.03
N THR A 88 -12.31 -7.82 6.12
CA THR A 88 -11.04 -7.10 6.15
C THR A 88 -9.87 -8.04 6.38
N MET A 89 -8.68 -7.60 5.97
CA MET A 89 -7.43 -8.26 6.33
C MET A 89 -6.33 -7.24 6.62
N VAL A 90 -5.30 -7.66 7.35
CA VAL A 90 -4.11 -6.85 7.61
C VAL A 90 -3.00 -7.24 6.63
N CYS A 91 -2.35 -6.25 6.03
CA CYS A 91 -1.21 -6.49 5.15
C CYS A 91 0.04 -6.92 5.94
N ASP A 92 0.59 -8.10 5.65
CA ASP A 92 1.81 -8.62 6.30
C ASP A 92 3.08 -7.80 6.02
N ILE A 93 3.07 -6.97 4.96
CA ILE A 93 4.23 -6.16 4.56
C ILE A 93 4.26 -4.82 5.30
N CYS A 94 3.11 -4.18 5.48
CA CYS A 94 3.05 -2.80 5.99
C CYS A 94 2.09 -2.57 7.15
N GLY A 95 1.38 -3.61 7.60
CA GLY A 95 0.43 -3.55 8.71
C GLY A 95 -0.87 -2.77 8.43
N TYR A 96 -1.13 -2.37 7.19
CA TYR A 96 -2.35 -1.65 6.84
C TYR A 96 -3.55 -2.61 6.74
N GLU A 97 -4.64 -2.31 7.44
CA GLU A 97 -5.91 -3.02 7.31
C GLU A 97 -6.72 -2.48 6.12
N TYR A 98 -7.28 -3.37 5.31
CA TYR A 98 -8.07 -3.03 4.12
C TYR A 98 -9.16 -4.06 3.85
N SER A 99 -10.22 -3.62 3.16
CA SER A 99 -11.33 -4.48 2.74
C SER A 99 -10.93 -5.41 1.58
N LEU A 100 -11.40 -6.65 1.64
CA LEU A 100 -11.40 -7.61 0.55
C LEU A 100 -12.50 -7.27 -0.47
N TYR A 101 -12.46 -7.93 -1.63
CA TYR A 101 -13.61 -7.92 -2.53
C TYR A 101 -14.81 -8.62 -1.90
N PRO A 102 -16.04 -8.36 -2.40
CA PRO A 102 -17.26 -8.99 -1.88
C PRO A 102 -17.25 -10.52 -1.91
N ASP A 103 -16.48 -11.12 -2.83
CA ASP A 103 -16.27 -12.58 -2.94
C ASP A 103 -15.15 -13.12 -2.03
N GLY A 104 -14.56 -12.26 -1.18
CA GLY A 104 -13.45 -12.58 -0.29
C GLY A 104 -12.08 -12.61 -0.97
N THR A 105 -12.00 -12.33 -2.28
CA THR A 105 -10.70 -12.30 -2.96
C THR A 105 -9.89 -11.06 -2.56
N ASN A 106 -8.57 -11.20 -2.54
CA ASN A 106 -7.65 -10.14 -2.09
C ASN A 106 -7.35 -9.17 -3.25
N PRO A 107 -7.75 -7.87 -3.17
CA PRO A 107 -7.44 -6.86 -4.19
C PRO A 107 -5.95 -6.44 -4.25
N GLY A 108 -5.15 -6.91 -3.30
CA GLY A 108 -3.81 -6.40 -3.02
C GLY A 108 -3.87 -5.18 -2.08
N CYS A 109 -2.82 -5.00 -1.29
CA CYS A 109 -2.76 -3.90 -0.34
C CYS A 109 -2.69 -2.55 -1.08
N PRO A 110 -3.68 -1.65 -0.92
CA PRO A 110 -3.72 -0.39 -1.65
C PRO A 110 -2.54 0.53 -1.30
N ARG A 111 -2.03 0.44 -0.05
CA ARG A 111 -0.86 1.21 0.40
C ARG A 111 0.44 0.74 -0.22
N CYS A 112 0.61 -0.56 -0.42
CA CYS A 112 1.78 -1.12 -1.10
C CYS A 112 1.72 -0.83 -2.60
N LEU A 113 0.55 -0.98 -3.22
CA LEU A 113 0.36 -0.70 -4.65
C LEU A 113 0.70 0.75 -5.00
N GLN A 114 0.34 1.72 -4.15
CA GLN A 114 0.69 3.14 -4.33
C GLN A 114 2.20 3.42 -4.31
N LYS A 115 3.00 2.54 -3.69
CA LYS A 115 4.47 2.67 -3.65
C LYS A 115 5.15 2.03 -4.85
N ILE A 116 4.43 1.31 -5.70
CA ILE A 116 4.99 0.77 -6.93
C ILE A 116 5.21 1.96 -7.86
N PRO A 117 6.47 2.31 -8.19
CA PRO A 117 6.71 3.36 -9.15
C PRO A 117 6.07 2.95 -10.47
N VAL A 118 5.18 3.81 -10.99
CA VAL A 118 4.74 3.68 -12.38
C VAL A 118 5.96 4.02 -13.22
N PHE A 119 6.70 3.00 -13.65
CA PHE A 119 7.75 3.19 -14.64
C PHE A 119 7.08 3.60 -15.94
N THR A 120 6.95 4.91 -16.18
CA THR A 120 6.37 5.51 -17.38
C THR A 120 7.24 5.31 -18.63
N GLY A 121 8.14 4.32 -18.64
CA GLY A 121 9.14 4.14 -19.69
C GLY A 121 10.27 5.19 -19.67
N ASN A 122 10.18 6.20 -18.81
CA ASN A 122 11.25 7.19 -18.59
C ASN A 122 12.33 6.60 -17.67
N ILE A 123 13.00 5.56 -18.13
CA ILE A 123 14.24 5.09 -17.52
C ILE A 123 15.27 6.21 -17.75
N MET A 124 15.86 6.75 -16.68
CA MET A 124 17.06 7.59 -16.82
C MET A 124 18.18 6.68 -17.35
N ILE A 125 18.41 6.76 -18.66
CA ILE A 125 19.51 6.10 -19.33
C ILE A 125 20.73 7.00 -19.13
N TYR A 126 21.69 6.55 -18.33
CA TYR A 126 22.98 7.19 -18.22
C TYR A 126 23.86 6.75 -19.40
N GLU A 127 23.95 7.56 -20.44
CA GLU A 127 24.98 7.39 -21.46
C GLU A 127 26.31 7.92 -20.93
N ARG A 128 27.28 7.02 -20.72
CA ARG A 128 28.67 7.41 -20.51
C ARG A 128 29.28 7.79 -21.86
N LYS A 129 29.43 9.08 -22.13
CA LYS A 129 30.07 9.58 -23.35
C LYS A 129 31.40 10.25 -23.00
N ASN A 130 32.51 9.62 -23.35
CA ASN A 130 33.86 10.16 -23.16
C ASN A 130 34.16 11.21 -24.24
N HIS A 131 33.87 12.48 -23.98
CA HIS A 131 34.20 13.59 -24.88
C HIS A 131 35.53 14.24 -24.51
N THR A 132 36.65 13.56 -24.78
CA THR A 132 37.98 14.11 -24.46
C THR A 132 38.37 15.28 -25.37
N GLU A 133 38.14 15.20 -26.69
CA GLU A 133 38.58 16.26 -27.61
C GLU A 133 37.61 17.44 -27.69
N GLU A 134 36.30 17.18 -27.64
CA GLU A 134 35.26 18.21 -27.80
C GLU A 134 35.18 19.14 -26.57
N VAL A 135 35.27 18.57 -25.36
CA VAL A 135 35.33 19.36 -24.12
C VAL A 135 36.60 20.21 -24.08
N LEU A 136 37.74 19.66 -24.52
CA LEU A 136 38.98 20.42 -24.63
C LEU A 136 38.86 21.56 -25.64
N ASP A 137 38.33 21.33 -26.85
CA ASP A 137 38.16 22.40 -27.86
C ASP A 137 37.19 23.50 -27.37
N MET A 138 36.10 23.14 -26.69
CA MET A 138 35.19 24.11 -26.08
C MET A 138 35.89 24.94 -24.98
N LEU A 139 36.66 24.31 -24.10
CA LEU A 139 37.42 25.02 -23.07
C LEU A 139 38.49 25.93 -23.69
N TYR A 140 39.21 25.49 -24.71
CA TYR A 140 40.22 26.29 -25.41
C TYR A 140 39.63 27.49 -26.14
N ARG A 141 38.49 27.32 -26.83
CA ARG A 141 37.88 28.39 -27.65
C ARG A 141 36.98 29.33 -26.85
N LYS A 142 36.13 28.76 -25.98
CA LYS A 142 35.07 29.50 -25.29
C LYS A 142 35.38 29.80 -23.83
N LYS A 143 36.47 29.25 -23.27
CA LYS A 143 36.91 29.40 -21.86
C LYS A 143 35.85 29.01 -20.81
N LYS A 144 34.77 28.33 -21.21
CA LYS A 144 33.63 28.00 -20.36
C LYS A 144 32.97 26.71 -20.84
N TYR A 145 32.68 25.82 -19.91
CA TYR A 145 31.80 24.67 -20.08
C TYR A 145 30.71 24.72 -19.00
N ILE A 146 29.47 24.34 -19.34
CA ILE A 146 28.35 24.34 -18.40
C ILE A 146 28.03 22.88 -18.07
N PHE A 147 28.24 22.51 -16.81
CA PHE A 147 27.92 21.18 -16.28
C PHE A 147 26.48 21.14 -15.78
N ASN A 148 25.87 19.94 -15.80
CA ASN A 148 24.62 19.68 -15.11
C ASN A 148 24.88 19.47 -13.61
N ILE A 149 23.83 19.65 -12.81
CA ILE A 149 23.85 19.26 -11.40
C ILE A 149 24.06 17.74 -11.33
N ASP A 150 24.91 17.30 -10.39
CA ASP A 150 25.40 15.92 -10.20
C ASP A 150 26.47 15.41 -11.18
N ASP A 151 26.92 16.21 -12.15
CA ASP A 151 28.07 15.84 -12.97
C ASP A 151 29.37 15.74 -12.12
N GLU A 152 30.26 14.82 -12.51
CA GLU A 152 31.63 14.75 -11.98
C GLU A 152 32.59 15.39 -13.00
N PHE A 153 33.28 16.46 -12.58
CA PHE A 153 34.36 17.03 -13.37
C PHE A 153 35.71 16.52 -12.86
N SER A 154 36.47 15.86 -13.74
CA SER A 154 37.82 15.40 -13.45
C SER A 154 38.81 16.00 -14.45
N VAL A 155 39.93 16.51 -13.93
CA VAL A 155 41.08 16.94 -14.74
C VAL A 155 42.28 16.10 -14.33
N GLU A 156 42.83 15.38 -15.30
CA GLU A 156 44.12 14.70 -15.17
C GLU A 156 45.13 15.40 -16.08
N VAL A 157 46.23 15.86 -15.48
CA VAL A 157 47.37 16.41 -16.22
C VAL A 157 48.53 15.44 -16.12
N SER A 158 48.90 14.86 -17.26
CA SER A 158 50.09 14.04 -17.41
C SER A 158 50.98 14.59 -18.51
N ASN A 159 52.30 14.47 -18.36
CA ASN A 159 53.23 14.84 -19.42
C ASN A 159 53.11 13.83 -20.58
N LYS A 160 53.16 14.31 -21.83
CA LYS A 160 53.19 13.42 -23.00
C LYS A 160 54.41 12.49 -22.89
N SER A 161 54.18 11.20 -23.11
CA SER A 161 55.22 10.17 -23.07
C SER A 161 56.43 10.58 -23.93
N SER A 162 57.62 10.27 -23.44
CA SER A 162 58.87 10.66 -24.10
C SER A 162 58.97 10.00 -25.47
N THR A 163 58.90 10.81 -26.53
CA THR A 163 59.24 10.35 -27.88
C THR A 163 60.71 9.90 -27.92
N ILE A 164 61.05 9.05 -28.88
CA ILE A 164 62.44 8.62 -29.14
C ILE A 164 63.35 9.85 -29.30
N ALA A 165 62.86 10.91 -29.94
CA ALA A 165 63.56 12.20 -30.05
C ALA A 165 63.90 12.83 -28.69
N ARG A 166 63.01 12.75 -27.68
CA ARG A 166 63.26 13.28 -26.33
C ARG A 166 64.30 12.47 -25.56
N LYS A 167 64.34 11.14 -25.77
CA LYS A 167 65.41 10.26 -25.24
C LYS A 167 66.77 10.55 -25.88
N VAL A 168 66.80 11.03 -27.12
CA VAL A 168 68.03 11.48 -27.79
C VAL A 168 68.44 12.86 -27.27
N LEU A 169 67.50 13.78 -27.12
CA LEU A 169 67.76 15.13 -26.62
C LEU A 169 68.21 15.16 -25.15
N SER A 170 67.68 14.28 -24.29
CA SER A 170 68.11 14.19 -22.89
C SER A 170 69.56 13.70 -22.73
N LYS A 171 70.10 13.00 -23.73
CA LYS A 171 71.54 12.65 -23.77
C LYS A 171 72.44 13.83 -24.13
N ILE A 172 71.91 14.83 -24.85
CA ILE A 172 72.66 16.02 -25.28
C ILE A 172 72.52 17.15 -24.25
N TYR A 173 71.37 17.27 -23.61
CA TYR A 173 71.08 18.29 -22.60
C TYR A 173 70.56 17.64 -21.30
N PRO A 174 71.47 17.32 -20.34
CA PRO A 174 71.11 16.61 -19.11
C PRO A 174 70.20 17.38 -18.15
N SER A 175 70.03 18.69 -18.37
CA SER A 175 69.16 19.57 -17.56
C SER A 175 67.67 19.41 -17.84
N ILE A 176 67.28 18.58 -18.81
CA ILE A 176 65.88 18.25 -19.08
C ILE A 176 65.37 17.36 -17.94
N SER A 177 64.62 17.98 -17.02
CA SER A 177 64.03 17.33 -15.84
C SER A 177 63.04 16.20 -16.18
N ASP A 178 63.22 15.04 -15.53
CA ASP A 178 62.35 13.87 -15.57
C ASP A 178 61.16 13.94 -14.58
N LYS A 179 60.84 15.12 -14.01
CA LYS A 179 59.76 15.20 -13.02
C LYS A 179 58.42 14.82 -13.64
N TRP A 180 57.94 13.64 -13.24
CA TRP A 180 56.60 13.14 -13.53
C TRP A 180 55.60 14.03 -12.80
N ILE A 181 54.78 14.73 -13.58
CA ILE A 181 53.65 15.46 -13.04
C ILE A 181 52.44 14.60 -13.39
N ASN A 182 51.86 13.96 -12.38
CA ASN A 182 50.49 13.47 -12.43
C ASN A 182 49.71 14.27 -11.39
N ILE A 183 48.84 15.15 -11.87
CA ILE A 183 47.93 15.91 -11.02
C ILE A 183 46.53 15.52 -11.44
N GLU A 184 45.81 14.90 -10.52
CA GLU A 184 44.39 14.59 -10.64
C GLU A 184 43.61 15.47 -9.67
N LYS A 185 42.60 16.16 -10.18
CA LYS A 185 41.62 16.87 -9.35
C LYS A 185 40.22 16.53 -9.80
N ARG A 186 39.36 16.24 -8.82
CA ARG A 186 37.95 15.91 -9.03
C ARG A 186 37.07 16.81 -8.19
N GLU A 187 36.00 17.31 -8.79
CA GLU A 187 34.95 18.03 -8.08
C GLU A 187 33.58 17.56 -8.57
N ARG A 188 32.66 17.39 -7.61
CA ARG A 188 31.27 17.05 -7.90
C ARG A 188 30.46 18.34 -7.98
N VAL A 189 29.72 18.51 -9.07
CA VAL A 189 28.92 19.72 -9.29
C VAL A 189 27.66 19.65 -8.44
N MET A 190 27.66 20.37 -7.32
CA MET A 190 26.53 20.46 -6.40
C MET A 190 25.72 21.75 -6.63
N SER A 191 24.41 21.71 -6.37
CA SER A 191 23.63 22.94 -6.24
C SER A 191 24.01 23.68 -4.95
N LYS A 192 24.14 25.00 -5.02
CA LYS A 192 24.30 25.86 -3.84
C LYS A 192 23.02 25.95 -3.03
#